data_AF-A0A1F8QEV2-F1
#
_entry.id   AF-A0A1F8QEV2-F1
#
_cell.length_a   1.000
_cell.length_b   1.000
_cell.length_c   1.000
_cell.angle_alpha   90.00
_cell.angle_beta   90.00
_cell.angle_gamma   90.00
#
_symmetry.space_group_name_H-M   'P 1'
#
loop_
_entity.id
_entity.type
_entity.pdbx_description
1 polymer ?
#
loop_
_entity_poly.entity_id
_entity_poly.type
_entity_poly.pdbx_seq_one_letter_code
_entity_poly.pdbx_strand_id
1 'polypeptide(L)'
;MNNAPKWIPILFGSLMLLMGVLILGALIGIVPTDETGRFLAPPLVIISLGLSLILGGLLLWFPKQPPPAVRSFLFLLALALVTVVCNWTAFAPNEVYSSSTSIGPMSINGEVGIVGRIAFGISALVVDIFFIATLIAWLRSPGSPAPSFRPA
;
A
#
# COMPACT_ATOMS: atom_id res chain seq x y z
N MET A 1 14.67 -7.38 25.00
CA MET A 1 13.96 -6.50 24.04
C MET A 1 14.88 -6.31 22.86
N ASN A 2 14.50 -6.80 21.68
CA ASN A 2 15.36 -6.85 20.49
C ASN A 2 15.81 -5.45 20.07
N ASN A 3 17.13 -5.22 20.06
CA ASN A 3 17.76 -4.08 19.41
C ASN A 3 17.70 -4.28 17.90
N ALA A 4 16.50 -4.16 17.31
CA ALA A 4 16.40 -4.08 15.87
C ALA A 4 17.26 -2.88 15.40
N PRO A 5 18.18 -3.07 14.45
CA PRO A 5 19.03 -2.00 14.01
C PRO A 5 18.18 -0.83 13.46
N LYS A 6 18.46 0.39 13.93
CA LYS A 6 17.73 1.61 13.53
C LYS A 6 17.75 1.88 12.03
N TRP A 7 18.66 1.24 11.28
CA TRP A 7 18.77 1.35 9.84
C TRP A 7 17.75 0.51 9.06
N ILE A 8 17.21 -0.57 9.63
CA ILE A 8 16.22 -1.44 8.96
C ILE A 8 14.95 -0.67 8.54
N PRO A 9 14.26 0.08 9.44
CA PRO A 9 13.05 0.79 9.05
C PRO A 9 13.34 1.90 8.03
N ILE A 10 14.51 2.54 8.11
CA ILE A 10 14.93 3.57 7.15
C ILE A 10 15.16 2.94 5.78
N LEU A 11 15.90 1.84 5.71
CA LEU A 11 16.20 1.14 4.46
C LEU A 11 14.91 0.65 3.79
N PHE A 12 14.02 0.02 4.55
CA PHE A 12 12.74 -0.45 4.04
C PHE A 12 11.84 0.72 3.60
N GLY A 13 11.79 1.79 4.39
CA GLY A 13 11.04 3.00 4.04
C GLY A 13 11.55 3.68 2.77
N SER A 14 12.87 3.82 2.61
CA SER A 14 13.49 4.33 1.39
C SER A 14 13.20 3.45 0.17
N LEU A 15 13.22 2.14 0.32
CA LEU A 15 12.89 1.20 -0.75
C LEU A 15 11.42 1.32 -1.17
N MET A 16 10.50 1.40 -0.20
CA MET A 16 9.07 1.62 -0.49
C MET A 16 8.82 2.95 -1.20
N LEU A 17 9.49 4.03 -0.77
CA LEU A 17 9.41 5.33 -1.43
C LEU A 17 9.89 5.27 -2.87
N LEU A 18 11.05 4.65 -3.09
CA LEU A 18 11.59 4.48 -4.42
C LEU A 18 10.63 3.70 -5.31
N MET A 19 10.09 2.57 -4.83
CA MET A 19 9.10 1.79 -5.59
C MET A 19 7.84 2.60 -5.92
N GLY A 20 7.30 3.34 -4.95
CA GLY A 20 6.12 4.18 -5.18
C GLY A 20 6.37 5.28 -6.21
N VAL A 21 7.53 5.94 -6.14
CA VAL A 21 7.94 6.95 -7.13
C VAL A 21 8.14 6.32 -8.51
N LEU A 22 8.75 5.14 -8.61
CA LEU A 22 8.93 4.45 -9.89
C LEU A 22 7.59 4.03 -10.51
N ILE A 23 6.65 3.53 -9.71
CA ILE A 23 5.30 3.15 -10.18
C ILE A 23 4.55 4.38 -10.72
N LEU A 24 4.57 5.50 -9.98
CA LEU A 24 3.95 6.74 -10.45
C LEU A 24 4.70 7.32 -11.65
N GLY A 25 6.03 7.24 -11.67
CA GLY A 25 6.86 7.67 -12.80
C GLY A 25 6.55 6.88 -14.07
N ALA A 26 6.33 5.57 -13.95
CA ALA A 26 5.89 4.72 -15.05
C ALA A 26 4.49 5.12 -15.55
N LEU A 27 3.56 5.45 -14.64
CA LEU A 27 2.22 5.91 -15.02
C LEU A 27 2.24 7.20 -15.84
N ILE A 28 3.16 8.12 -15.53
CA ILE A 28 3.30 9.41 -16.21
C ILE A 28 4.21 9.30 -17.46
N GLY A 29 4.79 8.12 -17.72
CA GLY A 29 5.68 7.88 -18.87
C GLY A 29 7.11 8.40 -18.68
N ILE A 30 7.52 8.71 -17.43
CA ILE A 30 8.91 9.09 -17.09
C ILE A 30 9.80 7.85 -17.09
N VAL A 31 9.29 6.72 -16.60
CA VAL A 31 10.01 5.44 -16.60
C VAL A 31 9.60 4.67 -17.85
N PRO A 32 10.56 4.25 -18.71
CA PRO A 32 10.25 3.50 -19.92
C PRO A 32 9.63 2.15 -19.55
N THR A 33 8.47 1.89 -20.12
CA THR A 33 7.79 0.60 -20.09
C THR A 33 7.75 0.09 -21.53
N ASP A 34 7.79 -1.24 -21.73
CA ASP A 34 7.82 -1.86 -23.07
C ASP A 34 6.65 -1.41 -23.96
N GLU A 35 6.64 -1.74 -25.26
CA GLU A 35 5.72 -1.18 -26.27
C GLU A 35 4.21 -1.33 -25.94
N THR A 36 3.83 -2.22 -25.03
CA THR A 36 2.46 -2.35 -24.49
C THR A 36 2.26 -1.70 -23.11
N GLY A 37 3.21 -0.86 -22.65
CA GLY A 37 3.52 -0.37 -21.29
C GLY A 37 2.43 0.32 -20.48
N ARG A 38 1.19 0.12 -20.87
CA ARG A 38 -0.01 0.39 -20.10
C ARG A 38 -0.10 -0.67 -19.01
N PHE A 39 -0.09 -0.21 -17.77
CA PHE A 39 -0.61 -1.00 -16.68
C PHE A 39 -2.01 -1.52 -17.03
N LEU A 40 -2.24 -2.81 -16.78
CA LEU A 40 -3.55 -3.45 -16.95
C LEU A 40 -4.61 -2.85 -16.00
N ALA A 41 -4.17 -2.31 -14.87
CA ALA A 41 -5.06 -1.70 -13.90
C ALA A 41 -5.49 -0.27 -14.31
N PRO A 42 -6.68 0.18 -13.88
CA PRO A 42 -7.10 1.56 -14.04
C PRO A 42 -6.11 2.53 -13.37
N PRO A 43 -5.96 3.76 -13.91
CA PRO A 43 -5.08 4.78 -13.34
C PRO A 43 -5.27 5.01 -11.84
N LEU A 44 -6.53 5.00 -11.37
CA LEU A 44 -6.87 5.18 -9.95
C LEU A 44 -6.22 4.11 -9.04
N VAL A 45 -6.14 2.87 -9.48
CA VAL A 45 -5.58 1.76 -8.69
C VAL A 45 -4.06 1.88 -8.62
N ILE A 46 -3.42 2.26 -9.73
CA ILE A 46 -1.97 2.46 -9.81
C ILE A 46 -1.56 3.66 -8.96
N ILE A 47 -2.32 4.75 -9.03
CA ILE A 47 -2.13 5.92 -8.18
C ILE A 47 -2.27 5.53 -6.71
N SER A 48 -3.30 4.74 -6.37
CA SER A 48 -3.52 4.28 -4.99
C SER A 48 -2.36 3.42 -4.48
N LEU A 49 -1.85 2.50 -5.31
CA LEU A 49 -0.68 1.69 -5.00
C LEU A 49 0.56 2.56 -4.78
N GLY A 50 0.89 3.44 -5.73
CA GLY A 50 2.05 4.33 -5.64
C GLY A 50 2.00 5.23 -4.40
N LEU A 51 0.84 5.84 -4.12
CA LEU A 51 0.64 6.68 -2.94
C LEU A 51 0.72 5.87 -1.64
N SER A 52 0.16 4.66 -1.60
CA SER A 52 0.24 3.81 -0.39
C SER A 52 1.69 3.45 -0.03
N LEU A 53 2.52 3.16 -1.04
CA LEU A 53 3.95 2.89 -0.86
C LEU A 53 4.73 4.12 -0.41
N ILE A 54 4.44 5.29 -0.98
CA ILE A 54 5.05 6.55 -0.57
C ILE A 54 4.67 6.89 0.87
N LEU A 55 3.40 6.79 1.23
CA LEU A 55 2.91 7.08 2.58
C LEU A 55 3.46 6.09 3.61
N GLY A 56 3.49 4.79 3.29
CA GLY A 56 4.08 3.76 4.13
C GLY A 56 5.58 3.98 4.32
N GLY A 57 6.29 4.31 3.24
CA GLY A 57 7.72 4.62 3.30
C GLY A 57 8.02 5.90 4.08
N LEU A 58 7.22 6.96 3.94
CA LEU A 58 7.31 8.16 4.77
C LEU A 58 7.10 7.84 6.25
N LEU A 59 6.09 7.04 6.59
CA LEU A 59 5.80 6.63 7.96
C LEU A 59 6.96 5.87 8.61
N LEU A 60 7.70 5.07 7.83
CA LEU A 60 8.89 4.35 8.28
C LEU A 60 10.15 5.22 8.30
N TRP A 61 10.22 6.23 7.42
CA TRP A 61 11.37 7.11 7.31
C TRP A 61 11.39 8.19 8.41
N PHE A 62 10.24 8.71 8.85
CA PHE A 62 10.19 9.82 9.81
C PHE A 62 10.95 9.50 11.12
N PRO A 63 12.10 10.13 11.39
CA PRO A 63 12.88 9.87 12.60
C PRO A 63 12.31 10.60 13.83
N LYS A 64 11.54 11.67 13.59
CA LYS A 64 10.79 12.41 14.62
C LYS A 64 9.34 11.95 14.56
N GLN A 65 8.78 11.58 15.70
CA GLN A 65 7.39 11.15 15.80
C GLN A 65 6.49 12.34 15.41
N PRO A 66 5.78 12.31 14.26
CA PRO A 66 4.83 13.35 13.93
C PRO A 66 3.71 13.37 14.98
N PRO A 67 2.94 14.47 15.11
CA PRO A 67 1.82 14.53 16.03
C PRO A 67 0.94 13.28 15.91
N PRO A 68 0.48 12.67 17.02
CA PRO A 68 -0.22 11.39 16.99
C PRO A 68 -1.42 11.37 16.04
N ALA A 69 -2.13 12.50 15.93
CA ALA A 69 -3.24 12.69 15.01
C ALA A 69 -2.81 12.56 13.54
N VAL A 70 -1.72 13.22 13.15
CA VAL A 70 -1.17 13.19 11.78
C VAL A 70 -0.68 11.78 11.44
N ARG A 71 0.03 11.13 12.37
CA ARG A 71 0.50 9.75 12.18
C ARG A 71 -0.65 8.78 11.94
N SER A 72 -1.70 8.90 12.75
CA SER A 72 -2.88 8.04 12.65
C SER A 72 -3.64 8.29 11.35
N PHE A 73 -3.79 9.55 10.95
CA PHE A 73 -4.41 9.90 9.67
C PHE A 73 -3.63 9.34 8.48
N LEU A 74 -2.30 9.52 8.44
CA LEU A 74 -1.46 8.98 7.36
C LEU A 74 -1.51 7.46 7.30
N PHE A 75 -1.57 6.79 8.45
CA PHE A 75 -1.71 5.34 8.53
C PHE A 75 -3.08 4.86 8.01
N LEU A 76 -4.17 5.52 8.42
CA LEU A 76 -5.50 5.21 7.92
C LEU A 76 -5.63 5.46 6.42
N LEU A 77 -5.03 6.55 5.92
CA LEU A 77 -5.00 6.85 4.50
C LEU A 77 -4.22 5.79 3.72
N ALA A 78 -3.05 5.39 4.20
CA ALA A 78 -2.27 4.32 3.58
C ALA A 78 -3.06 2.99 3.55
N LEU A 79 -3.71 2.62 4.66
CA LEU A 79 -4.57 1.42 4.71
C LEU A 79 -5.74 1.51 3.73
N ALA A 80 -6.43 2.65 3.66
CA ALA A 80 -7.56 2.83 2.74
C ALA A 80 -7.13 2.64 1.28
N LEU A 81 -5.96 3.18 0.90
CA LEU A 81 -5.41 3.01 -0.44
C LEU A 81 -5.03 1.54 -0.72
N VAL A 82 -4.45 0.84 0.25
CA VAL A 82 -4.17 -0.60 0.13
C VAL A 82 -5.46 -1.39 -0.05
N THR A 83 -6.50 -1.08 0.72
CA THR A 83 -7.84 -1.68 0.55
C THR A 83 -8.37 -1.51 -0.88
N VAL A 84 -8.24 -0.31 -1.47
CA VAL A 84 -8.64 -0.08 -2.87
C VAL A 84 -7.88 -0.99 -3.82
N VAL A 85 -6.57 -1.14 -3.63
CA VAL A 85 -5.73 -2.02 -4.45
C VAL A 85 -6.11 -3.49 -4.27
N CYS A 86 -6.29 -3.95 -3.03
CA CYS A 86 -6.69 -5.33 -2.72
C CYS A 86 -8.07 -5.68 -3.28
N ASN A 87 -9.02 -4.76 -3.18
CA ASN A 87 -10.35 -4.96 -3.75
C ASN A 87 -10.31 -4.98 -5.28
N TRP A 88 -9.48 -4.15 -5.91
CA TRP A 88 -9.27 -4.25 -7.35
C TRP A 88 -8.65 -5.59 -7.73
N THR A 89 -7.58 -6.05 -7.06
CA THR A 89 -6.93 -7.33 -7.42
C THR A 89 -7.84 -8.54 -7.20
N ALA A 90 -8.74 -8.49 -6.22
CA ALA A 90 -9.72 -9.54 -5.98
C ALA A 90 -10.86 -9.56 -7.00
N PHE A 91 -11.39 -8.39 -7.36
CA PHE A 91 -12.66 -8.26 -8.10
C PHE A 91 -12.51 -7.67 -9.51
N ALA A 92 -11.29 -7.47 -10.03
CA ALA A 92 -11.08 -6.92 -11.37
C ALA A 92 -11.91 -7.66 -12.43
N PRO A 93 -12.79 -6.96 -13.17
CA PRO A 93 -13.67 -7.57 -14.15
C PRO A 93 -12.85 -7.98 -15.38
N ASN A 94 -12.98 -9.25 -15.79
CA ASN A 94 -12.51 -9.78 -17.08
C ASN A 94 -11.00 -9.74 -17.38
N GLU A 95 -10.16 -9.26 -16.45
CA GLU A 95 -8.72 -9.45 -16.51
C GLU A 95 -8.42 -10.91 -16.08
N VAL A 96 -8.30 -11.81 -17.05
CA VAL A 96 -7.63 -13.10 -16.81
C VAL A 96 -6.16 -12.73 -16.62
N TYR A 97 -5.64 -12.82 -15.38
CA TYR A 97 -4.21 -12.66 -15.15
C TYR A 97 -3.51 -13.87 -15.75
N SER A 98 -3.27 -13.83 -17.06
CA SER A 98 -2.36 -14.72 -17.75
C SER A 98 -0.97 -14.15 -17.52
N SER A 99 -0.32 -14.55 -16.43
CA SER A 99 1.09 -14.25 -16.22
C SER A 99 1.89 -15.25 -17.02
N SER A 100 2.36 -14.85 -18.20
CA SER A 100 3.39 -15.56 -18.93
C SER A 100 4.75 -14.98 -18.53
N THR A 101 5.56 -15.75 -17.83
CA THR A 101 6.98 -15.40 -17.63
C THR A 101 7.79 -16.25 -18.59
N SER A 102 8.47 -15.59 -19.54
CA SER A 102 9.40 -16.24 -20.46
C SER A 102 10.83 -16.01 -20.00
N ILE A 103 11.58 -17.10 -19.77
CA ILE A 103 13.03 -17.06 -19.59
C ILE A 103 13.64 -17.92 -20.70
N GLY A 104 14.14 -17.27 -21.76
CA GLY A 104 14.65 -17.97 -22.95
C GLY A 104 13.55 -18.73 -23.70
N PRO A 105 13.79 -19.97 -24.19
CA PRO A 105 12.79 -20.75 -24.93
C PRO A 105 11.68 -21.33 -24.03
N MET A 106 11.75 -21.13 -22.71
CA MET A 106 10.78 -21.66 -21.76
C MET A 106 9.77 -20.56 -21.39
N SER A 107 8.53 -20.70 -21.86
CA SER A 107 7.40 -19.93 -21.38
C SER A 107 6.67 -20.72 -20.31
N ILE A 108 6.58 -20.15 -19.10
CA ILE A 108 5.70 -20.66 -18.05
C ILE A 108 4.45 -19.80 -18.10
N ASN A 109 3.36 -20.40 -18.60
CA ASN A 109 2.05 -19.79 -18.62
C ASN A 109 1.31 -20.17 -17.33
N GLY A 110 1.13 -19.21 -16.44
CA GLY A 110 0.23 -19.34 -15.30
C GLY A 110 -1.08 -18.66 -15.62
N GLU A 111 -2.17 -19.42 -15.73
CA GLU A 111 -3.51 -18.86 -15.66
C GLU A 111 -3.88 -18.72 -14.18
N VAL A 112 -4.04 -17.49 -13.70
CA VAL A 112 -4.63 -17.25 -12.39
C VAL A 112 -6.13 -17.53 -12.49
N GLY A 113 -6.49 -18.79 -12.28
CA GLY A 113 -7.87 -19.27 -12.29
C GLY A 113 -8.68 -18.80 -11.06
N ILE A 114 -9.83 -19.42 -10.88
CA ILE A 114 -10.80 -19.15 -9.79
C ILE A 114 -10.15 -19.17 -8.40
N VAL A 115 -9.19 -20.09 -8.19
CA VAL A 115 -8.49 -20.24 -6.89
C VAL A 115 -7.68 -19.00 -6.51
N GLY A 116 -7.02 -18.34 -7.47
CA GLY A 116 -6.28 -17.10 -7.21
C GLY A 116 -7.22 -15.97 -6.80
N ARG A 117 -8.35 -15.82 -7.49
CA ARG A 117 -9.38 -14.83 -7.13
C ARG A 117 -9.95 -15.06 -5.73
N ILE A 118 -10.16 -16.31 -5.32
CA ILE A 118 -10.61 -16.64 -3.96
C ILE A 118 -9.54 -16.27 -2.92
N ALA A 119 -8.28 -16.62 -3.16
CA ALA A 119 -7.19 -16.30 -2.24
C ALA A 119 -6.98 -14.77 -2.09
N PHE A 120 -7.02 -14.03 -3.20
CA PHE A 120 -6.98 -12.57 -3.17
C PHE A 120 -8.23 -11.96 -2.52
N GLY A 121 -9.41 -12.51 -2.76
CA GLY A 121 -10.67 -12.08 -2.14
C GLY A 121 -10.68 -12.27 -0.63
N ILE A 122 -10.20 -13.41 -0.12
CA ILE A 122 -10.04 -13.64 1.33
C ILE A 122 -9.04 -12.65 1.91
N SER A 123 -7.91 -12.43 1.23
CA SER A 123 -6.89 -11.47 1.68
C SER A 123 -7.44 -10.04 1.73
N ALA A 124 -8.20 -9.63 0.71
CA ALA A 124 -8.85 -8.32 0.66
C ALA A 124 -9.88 -8.16 1.80
N LEU A 125 -10.68 -9.19 2.07
CA LEU A 125 -11.64 -9.18 3.18
C LEU A 125 -10.96 -9.03 4.54
N VAL A 126 -9.83 -9.70 4.76
CA VAL A 126 -9.04 -9.53 6.00
C VAL A 126 -8.51 -8.10 6.14
N VAL A 127 -7.99 -7.53 5.05
CA VAL A 127 -7.51 -6.14 5.02
C VAL A 127 -8.65 -5.15 5.30
N ASP A 128 -9.84 -5.39 4.74
CA ASP A 128 -11.01 -4.53 4.95
C ASP A 128 -11.52 -4.59 6.39
N ILE A 129 -11.60 -5.78 6.99
CA ILE A 129 -11.95 -5.93 8.41
C ILE A 129 -10.93 -5.19 9.28
N PHE A 130 -9.64 -5.35 8.98
CA PHE A 130 -8.58 -4.66 9.71
C PHE A 130 -8.67 -3.14 9.59
N PHE A 131 -8.92 -2.63 8.38
CA PHE A 131 -9.12 -1.21 8.12
C PHE A 131 -10.34 -0.67 8.89
N ILE A 132 -11.49 -1.31 8.78
CA ILE A 132 -12.72 -0.90 9.46
C ILE A 132 -12.54 -0.92 10.98
N ALA A 133 -11.93 -1.97 11.54
CA ALA A 133 -11.66 -2.07 12.96
C ALA A 133 -10.73 -0.94 13.45
N THR A 134 -9.66 -0.66 12.69
CA THR A 134 -8.72 0.43 12.99
C THR A 134 -9.40 1.79 12.91
N LEU A 135 -10.23 2.02 11.88
CA LEU A 135 -10.98 3.25 11.70
C LEU A 135 -11.96 3.49 12.86
N ILE A 136 -12.73 2.46 13.24
CA ILE A 136 -13.64 2.52 14.38
C ILE A 136 -12.88 2.80 15.67
N ALA A 137 -11.75 2.12 15.91
CA ALA A 137 -10.91 2.36 17.09
C ALA A 137 -10.38 3.79 17.13
N TRP A 138 -9.95 4.32 15.98
CA TRP A 138 -9.47 5.70 15.87
C TRP A 138 -10.58 6.72 16.13
N LEU A 139 -11.77 6.53 15.55
CA LEU A 139 -12.95 7.38 15.78
C LEU A 139 -13.43 7.35 17.23
N ARG A 140 -13.22 6.23 17.94
CA ARG A 140 -13.57 6.06 19.35
C ARG A 140 -12.49 6.55 20.31
N SER A 141 -11.30 6.89 19.82
CA SER A 141 -10.23 7.41 20.68
C SER A 141 -10.60 8.83 21.09
N PRO A 142 -10.80 9.12 22.40
CA PRO A 142 -11.04 10.49 22.85
C PRO A 142 -9.84 11.35 22.42
N GLY A 143 -10.12 12.48 21.75
CA GLY A 143 -9.09 13.43 21.35
C GLY A 143 -8.23 13.84 22.55
N SER A 144 -6.92 13.98 22.34
CA SER A 144 -5.92 14.26 23.38
C SER A 144 -6.40 15.26 24.45
N PRO A 145 -6.10 15.02 25.73
CA PRO A 145 -6.57 15.86 26.84
C PRO A 145 -6.13 17.31 26.68
N ALA A 146 -7.05 18.23 27.00
CA ALA A 146 -6.78 19.66 27.10
C ALA A 146 -5.57 19.91 28.03
N PRO A 147 -4.67 20.86 27.69
CA PRO A 147 -3.54 21.18 28.54
C PRO A 147 -4.04 21.60 29.92
N SER A 148 -3.70 20.83 30.95
CA SER A 148 -4.01 21.17 32.34
C SER A 148 -3.27 22.47 32.67
N PHE A 149 -4.02 23.57 32.77
CA PHE A 149 -3.53 24.85 33.26
C PHE A 149 -3.07 24.64 34.71
N ARG A 150 -1.76 24.69 34.99
CA ARG A 150 -1.23 24.78 36.34
C ARG A 150 -1.11 26.27 36.68
N PRO A 151 -1.99 26.85 37.53
CA PRO A 151 -1.68 28.14 38.13
C PRO A 151 -0.43 27.98 39.02
N ALA A 152 0.43 29.00 38.95
CA ALA A 152 1.69 29.11 39.69
C ALA A 152 1.47 29.30 41.19
#